data_AF-A0A1I1U748-F1
#
_entry.id   AF-A0A1I1U748-F1
#
_cell.length_a   1.000
_cell.length_b   1.000
_cell.length_c   1.000
_cell.angle_alpha   90.00
_cell.angle_beta   90.00
_cell.angle_gamma   90.00
#
_symmetry.space_group_name_H-M   'P 1'
#
loop_
_entity.id
_entity.type
_entity.pdbx_description
1 polymer ?
#
loop_
_entity_poly.entity_id
_entity_poly.type
_entity_poly.pdbx_seq_one_letter_code
_entity_poly.pdbx_strand_id
1 'polypeptide(L)' 'MMMNGELMGGGIVAMALICLLFVVVLILAAIALVKYIRSDGTK' A
#
# COMPACT_ATOMS: atom_id res chain seq x y z
N MET A 1 -16.37 12.64 -30.74
CA MET A 1 -15.53 12.89 -29.56
C MET A 1 -16.42 12.77 -28.33
N MET A 2 -16.43 11.61 -27.65
CA MET A 2 -17.09 11.42 -26.35
C MET A 2 -16.74 10.03 -25.78
N MET A 3 -15.49 9.84 -25.35
CA MET A 3 -15.03 8.66 -24.59
C MET A 3 -13.92 9.08 -23.60
N ASN A 4 -14.19 10.09 -22.75
CA ASN A 4 -13.23 10.54 -21.73
C ASN A 4 -13.89 10.99 -20.41
N GLY A 5 -15.19 10.76 -20.23
CA GLY A 5 -15.90 11.14 -18.99
C GLY A 5 -15.83 10.09 -17.89
N GLU A 6 -15.84 8.81 -18.24
CA GLU A 6 -15.92 7.70 -17.27
C GLU A 6 -14.55 7.33 -16.68
N LEU A 7 -13.45 7.64 -17.39
CA LEU A 7 -12.08 7.37 -16.92
C LEU A 7 -11.65 8.30 -15.76
N MET A 8 -12.31 9.45 -15.59
CA MET A 8 -11.90 10.49 -14.63
C MET A 8 -12.54 10.35 -13.23
N GLY A 9 -13.60 9.55 -13.06
CA GLY A 9 -14.29 9.42 -11.76
C GLY A 9 -13.99 8.12 -11.00
N GLY A 10 -14.05 6.98 -11.69
CA GLY A 10 -13.92 5.66 -11.06
C GLY A 10 -12.48 5.19 -10.84
N GLY A 11 -11.56 5.58 -11.73
CA GLY A 11 -10.16 5.17 -11.66
C GLY A 11 -9.40 5.75 -10.47
N ILE A 12 -9.80 6.94 -10.00
CA ILE A 12 -9.12 7.63 -8.89
C ILE A 12 -9.31 6.87 -7.58
N VAL A 13 -10.52 6.36 -7.32
CA VAL A 13 -10.81 5.60 -6.09
C VAL A 13 -10.10 4.25 -6.10
N ALA A 14 -10.15 3.54 -7.24
CA ALA A 14 -9.44 2.27 -7.37
C ALA A 14 -7.92 2.43 -7.18
N MET A 15 -7.32 3.45 -7.80
CA MET A 15 -5.90 3.77 -7.65
C MET A 15 -5.54 4.17 -6.21
N ALA A 16 -6.40 4.97 -5.55
CA ALA A 16 -6.21 5.37 -4.16
C ALA A 16 -6.26 4.15 -3.21
N LEU A 17 -7.18 3.21 -3.43
CA LEU A 17 -7.27 1.98 -2.65
C LEU A 17 -6.05 1.08 -2.83
N ILE A 18 -5.56 0.92 -4.07
CA ILE A 18 -4.34 0.14 -4.36
C ILE A 18 -3.13 0.77 -3.66
N CYS A 19 -2.99 2.09 -3.74
CA CYS A 19 -1.92 2.83 -3.08
C CYS A 19 -1.98 2.64 -1.55
N LEU A 20 -3.18 2.74 -0.96
CA LEU A 20 -3.38 2.54 0.47
C LEU A 20 -3.01 1.11 0.91
N LEU A 21 -3.44 0.10 0.16
CA LEU A 21 -3.07 -1.29 0.41
C LEU A 21 -1.55 -1.50 0.36
N PHE A 22 -0.89 -0.90 -0.62
CA PHE A 22 0.57 -0.99 -0.75
C PHE A 22 1.29 -0.38 0.46
N VAL A 23 0.85 0.81 0.91
CA VAL A 23 1.40 1.46 2.10
C VAL A 23 1.21 0.60 3.35
N VAL A 24 0.02 0.03 3.54
CA VAL A 24 -0.27 -0.87 4.68
C VAL A 24 0.65 -2.09 4.68
N VAL A 25 0.84 -2.73 3.53
CA VAL A 25 1.76 -3.88 3.39
C VAL A 25 3.19 -3.49 3.73
N LEU A 26 3.67 -2.34 3.26
CA LEU A 26 5.02 -1.85 3.58
C LEU A 26 5.21 -1.60 5.09
N ILE A 27 4.21 -1.00 5.75
CA ILE A 27 4.26 -0.75 7.21
C ILE A 27 4.32 -2.09 7.97
N LEU A 28 3.47 -3.04 7.62
CA LEU A 28 3.47 -4.39 8.23
C LEU A 28 4.81 -5.09 8.03
N ALA A 29 5.37 -5.03 6.82
CA ALA A 29 6.68 -5.60 6.51
C ALA A 29 7.80 -4.95 7.32
N ALA A 30 7.80 -3.62 7.46
CA ALA A 30 8.77 -2.90 8.28
C ALA A 30 8.68 -3.28 9.77
N ILE A 31 7.46 -3.38 10.32
CA ILE A 31 7.26 -3.82 11.71
C ILE A 31 7.75 -5.24 11.91
N ALA A 32 7.41 -6.15 10.98
CA ALA A 32 7.87 -7.53 11.03
C ALA A 32 9.40 -7.63 10.97
N LEU A 33 10.04 -6.85 10.09
CA LEU A 33 11.48 -6.77 9.96
C LEU A 33 12.14 -6.23 11.23
N VAL A 34 11.63 -5.14 11.80
CA VAL A 34 12.14 -4.59 13.07
C VAL A 34 12.00 -5.62 14.19
N LYS A 35 10.86 -6.31 14.27
CA LYS A 35 10.62 -7.35 15.27
C LYS A 35 11.56 -8.53 15.08
N TYR A 36 11.83 -8.93 13.84
CA TYR A 36 12.79 -9.99 13.52
C TYR A 36 14.21 -9.62 13.94
N ILE A 37 14.70 -8.44 13.52
CA ILE A 37 16.04 -7.93 13.89
C ILE A 37 16.18 -7.83 15.42
N ARG A 38 15.17 -7.28 16.10
CA ARG A 38 15.19 -7.14 17.56
C ARG A 38 15.13 -8.48 18.28
N SER A 39 14.45 -9.48 17.70
CA SER A 39 14.41 -10.85 18.23
C SER A 39 15.74 -11.59 18.06
N ASP A 40 16.57 -11.21 17.08
CA ASP A 40 17.91 -11.79 16.92
C ASP A 40 18.97 -11.11 17.80
N GLY A 41 18.80 -9.84 18.16
CA GLY A 41 19.69 -9.09 19.04
C GLY A 41 19.57 -9.40 20.54
N THR A 42 18.74 -10.37 20.93
CA THR A 42 18.57 -10.81 22.33
C THR A 42 19.13 -12.22 22.60
N LYS A 43 20.13 -12.64 21.83
CA LYS A 43 20.91 -13.86 22.12
C LYS A 43 22.22 -13.48 22.82
#